data_AF-A0A0B2V377-F1
#
_entry.id   AF-A0A0B2V377-F1
#
_cell.length_a   1.000
_cell.length_b   1.000
_cell.length_c   1.000
_cell.angle_alpha   90.00
_cell.angle_beta   90.00
_cell.angle_gamma   90.00
#
_symmetry.space_group_name_H-M   'P 1'
#
loop_
_entity.id
_entity.type
_entity.pdbx_description
1 polymer ?
#
loop_
_entity_poly.entity_id
_entity_poly.type
_entity_poly.pdbx_seq_one_letter_code
_entity_poly.pdbx_strand_id
1 'polypeptide(L)'
;MGGNSSVVEPRFACGETRISRREAEELARRLHVPYVECSAKKRMNVDEAFHDLVRLIRKFQQQERQPMDGADLVATRNAGKKKKNCRIQ
;
A
#
# COMPACT_ATOMS: atom_id res chain seq x y z
N MET A 1 -37.76 -1.46 16.51
CA MET A 1 -37.68 -0.60 15.30
C MET A 1 -36.26 -0.63 14.79
N GLY A 2 -35.96 -1.62 13.94
CA GLY A 2 -34.64 -1.75 13.32
C GLY A 2 -34.52 -0.76 12.17
N GLY A 3 -33.91 0.38 12.42
CA GLY A 3 -33.56 1.34 11.38
C GLY A 3 -32.44 0.73 10.54
N ASN A 4 -32.77 0.30 9.33
CA ASN A 4 -31.82 -0.18 8.35
C ASN A 4 -30.82 0.96 8.05
N SER A 5 -29.59 0.82 8.56
CA SER A 5 -28.45 1.64 8.15
C SER A 5 -28.27 1.46 6.65
N SER A 6 -28.82 2.41 5.90
CA SER A 6 -28.67 2.52 4.47
C SER A 6 -27.22 2.84 4.24
N VAL A 7 -26.42 1.80 3.99
CA VAL A 7 -25.05 1.95 3.52
C VAL A 7 -25.18 2.69 2.19
N VAL A 8 -24.92 3.99 2.22
CA VAL A 8 -24.95 4.85 1.05
C VAL A 8 -23.83 4.39 0.12
N GLU A 9 -24.17 3.47 -0.79
CA GLU A 9 -23.26 3.04 -1.85
C GLU A 9 -22.82 4.29 -2.64
N PRO A 10 -21.51 4.55 -2.77
CA PRO A 10 -21.05 5.60 -3.64
C PRO A 10 -21.36 5.19 -5.08
N ARG A 11 -22.29 5.93 -5.70
CA ARG A 11 -22.56 5.88 -7.14
C ARG A 11 -21.37 6.46 -7.91
N PHE A 12 -20.30 5.68 -8.05
CA PHE A 12 -19.29 5.91 -9.08
C PHE A 12 -19.69 5.07 -10.29
N ALA A 13 -20.38 5.70 -11.23
CA ALA A 13 -20.68 5.12 -12.53
C ALA A 13 -19.42 5.20 -13.41
N CYS A 14 -18.78 4.05 -13.61
CA CYS A 14 -18.00 3.74 -14.81
C CYS A 14 -18.38 2.28 -15.17
N GLY A 15 -18.80 2.08 -16.41
CA GLY A 15 -19.56 0.90 -16.86
C GLY A 15 -18.89 -0.45 -16.58
N GLU A 16 -19.74 -1.44 -16.30
CA GLU A 16 -19.53 -2.90 -16.41
C GLU A 16 -18.32 -3.57 -15.72
N THR A 17 -17.51 -2.87 -14.94
CA THR A 17 -16.31 -3.46 -14.30
C THR A 17 -16.21 -3.17 -12.79
N ARG A 18 -17.32 -3.25 -12.06
CA ARG A 18 -17.31 -3.15 -10.59
C ARG A 18 -17.04 -4.54 -10.00
N ILE A 19 -15.80 -4.76 -9.56
CA ILE A 19 -15.42 -5.95 -8.80
C ILE A 19 -16.02 -5.84 -7.39
N SER A 20 -16.59 -6.94 -6.90
CA SER A 20 -17.08 -6.97 -5.52
C SER A 20 -15.91 -7.01 -4.54
N ARG A 21 -16.05 -6.39 -3.37
CA ARG A 21 -15.00 -6.41 -2.35
C ARG A 21 -14.55 -7.83 -2.00
N ARG A 22 -15.51 -8.75 -1.88
CA ARG A 22 -15.25 -10.17 -1.58
C ARG A 22 -14.38 -10.84 -2.65
N GLU A 23 -14.65 -10.58 -3.92
CA GLU A 23 -13.89 -11.13 -5.04
C GLU A 23 -12.45 -10.60 -5.05
N ALA A 24 -12.27 -9.30 -4.81
CA ALA A 24 -10.95 -8.68 -4.69
C ALA A 24 -10.16 -9.27 -3.51
N GLU A 25 -10.79 -9.45 -2.34
CA GLU A 25 -10.18 -10.07 -1.16
C GLU A 25 -9.83 -11.55 -1.37
N GLU A 26 -10.68 -12.30 -2.07
CA GLU A 26 -10.40 -13.69 -2.44
C GLU A 26 -9.22 -13.81 -3.41
N LEU A 27 -9.17 -12.94 -4.42
CA LEU A 27 -8.04 -12.88 -5.34
C LEU A 27 -6.74 -12.53 -4.63
N ALA A 28 -6.77 -11.54 -3.73
CA ALA A 28 -5.62 -11.12 -2.95
C ALA A 28 -5.10 -12.26 -2.05
N ARG A 29 -6.01 -13.00 -1.39
CA ARG A 29 -5.66 -14.19 -0.62
C ARG A 29 -5.02 -15.27 -1.49
N ARG A 30 -5.56 -15.53 -2.68
CA ARG A 30 -4.99 -16.51 -3.62
C ARG A 30 -3.59 -16.12 -4.08
N LEU A 31 -3.35 -14.84 -4.32
CA LEU A 31 -2.05 -14.31 -4.74
C LEU A 31 -1.08 -14.07 -3.57
N HIS A 32 -1.53 -14.23 -2.32
CA HIS A 32 -0.77 -13.91 -1.11
C HIS A 32 -0.26 -12.45 -1.08
N VAL A 33 -1.03 -11.53 -1.65
CA VAL A 33 -0.70 -10.11 -1.70
C VAL A 33 -1.64 -9.33 -0.79
N PRO A 34 -1.15 -8.34 -0.01
CA PRO A 34 -2.00 -7.45 0.78
C PRO A 34 -2.97 -6.66 -0.11
N TYR A 35 -4.22 -6.53 0.34
CA TYR A 35 -5.27 -5.76 -0.35
C TYR A 35 -5.77 -4.61 0.52
N VAL A 36 -5.97 -3.45 -0.10
CA VAL A 36 -6.52 -2.25 0.54
C VAL A 36 -7.47 -1.54 -0.43
N GLU A 37 -8.70 -1.28 0.00
CA GLU A 37 -9.63 -0.42 -0.73
C GLU A 37 -9.22 1.04 -0.54
N CYS A 38 -8.94 1.76 -1.63
CA CYS A 38 -8.58 3.18 -1.58
C CYS A 38 -9.43 4.01 -2.53
N SER A 39 -9.68 5.28 -2.15
CA SER A 39 -10.35 6.24 -3.02
C SER A 39 -9.53 7.52 -3.10
N ALA A 40 -8.85 7.73 -4.24
CA ALA A 40 -8.07 8.94 -4.48
C ALA A 40 -8.95 10.20 -4.42
N LYS A 41 -10.17 10.13 -4.97
CA LYS A 41 -11.12 11.26 -4.96
C LYS A 41 -11.56 11.66 -3.55
N LYS A 42 -11.77 10.67 -2.67
CA LYS A 42 -12.17 10.90 -1.27
C LYS A 42 -10.97 11.01 -0.32
N ARG A 43 -9.74 10.93 -0.83
CA ARG A 43 -8.49 10.81 -0.05
C ARG A 43 -8.57 9.74 1.04
N MET A 44 -9.26 8.63 0.75
CA MET A 44 -9.48 7.56 1.71
C MET A 44 -8.45 6.45 1.48
N ASN A 45 -7.79 6.03 2.56
CA ASN A 45 -6.80 4.94 2.60
C ASN A 45 -5.60 5.12 1.67
N VAL A 46 -5.38 6.34 1.16
CA VAL A 46 -4.24 6.67 0.29
C VAL A 46 -2.94 6.65 1.09
N ASP A 47 -2.93 7.29 2.26
CA ASP A 47 -1.75 7.35 3.13
C ASP A 47 -1.44 5.99 3.75
N GLU A 48 -2.46 5.25 4.13
CA GLU A 48 -2.33 3.89 4.67
C GLU A 48 -1.71 2.94 3.64
N ALA A 49 -2.25 2.90 2.41
CA ALA A 49 -1.71 2.09 1.33
C ALA A 49 -0.23 2.43 1.01
N PHE A 50 0.12 3.71 1.03
CA PHE A 50 1.49 4.15 0.81
C PHE A 50 2.42 3.70 1.94
N HIS A 51 2.01 3.88 3.19
CA HIS A 51 2.81 3.48 4.34
C HIS A 51 3.00 1.97 4.42
N ASP A 52 1.98 1.19 4.10
CA ASP A 52 2.06 -0.27 4.10
C ASP A 52 3.04 -0.78 3.05
N LEU A 53 3.01 -0.20 1.85
CA LEU A 53 4.00 -0.51 0.81
C LEU A 53 5.43 -0.20 1.27
N VAL A 54 5.66 0.99 1.83
CA VAL A 54 7.01 1.39 2.29
C VAL A 54 7.50 0.47 3.41
N ARG A 55 6.62 0.12 4.37
CA ARG A 55 6.94 -0.83 5.44
C ARG A 55 7.28 -2.20 4.88
N LEU A 56 6.51 -2.68 3.91
CA LEU A 56 6.75 -3.98 3.27
C LEU A 56 8.10 -4.00 2.57
N ILE A 57 8.43 -2.98 1.78
CA ILE A 57 9.73 -2.85 1.11
C ILE A 57 10.87 -2.85 2.13
N ARG A 58 10.75 -2.09 3.23
CA ARG A 58 11.78 -2.06 4.27
C ARG A 58 11.98 -3.40 4.96
N LYS A 59 10.88 -4.13 5.24
CA LYS A 59 10.94 -5.49 5.81
C LYS A 59 11.61 -6.46 4.85
N PHE A 60 11.23 -6.42 3.58
CA PHE A 60 11.83 -7.26 2.54
C PHE A 60 13.34 -6.98 2.41
N GLN A 61 13.74 -5.70 2.39
CA GLN A 61 15.16 -5.32 2.38
C GLN A 61 15.93 -5.77 3.63
N GLN A 62 15.31 -5.82 4.81
CA GLN A 62 15.93 -6.33 6.04
C GLN A 62 16.02 -7.86 6.06
N GLN A 63 15.07 -8.55 5.44
CA GLN A 63 15.07 -10.01 5.30
C GLN A 63 16.08 -10.47 4.25
N GLU A 64 16.18 -9.78 3.12
CA GLU A 64 17.20 -10.08 2.10
C GLU A 64 18.59 -9.59 2.52
N ARG A 65 18.67 -8.56 3.37
CA ARG A 65 19.90 -8.14 4.04
C ARG A 65 20.08 -8.82 5.40
N GLN A 66 19.50 -10.00 5.64
CA GLN A 66 20.05 -10.85 6.69
C GLN A 66 21.51 -11.11 6.31
N PRO A 67 22.47 -10.62 7.10
CA PRO A 67 23.85 -10.97 6.86
C PRO A 67 23.97 -12.46 7.16
N MET A 68 24.55 -13.20 6.23
CA MET A 68 25.61 -14.11 6.67
C MET A 68 26.54 -13.23 7.53
N ASP A 69 26.48 -13.47 8.84
CA ASP A 69 27.33 -12.93 9.90
C ASP A 69 27.16 -11.45 10.33
N GLY A 70 26.44 -11.31 11.46
CA GLY A 70 26.81 -10.51 12.63
C GLY A 70 27.32 -9.06 12.43
N ALA A 71 26.49 -8.09 12.84
CA ALA A 71 26.92 -6.96 13.67
C ALA A 71 25.72 -6.09 14.05
N ASP A 72 25.48 -5.98 15.36
CA ASP A 72 24.75 -4.90 16.00
C ASP A 72 25.21 -3.52 15.49
N LEU A 73 24.32 -2.74 14.87
CA LEU A 73 24.44 -1.28 14.84
C LEU A 73 23.06 -0.63 14.93
N VAL A 74 22.73 -0.25 16.16
CA VAL A 74 21.81 0.83 16.51
C VAL A 74 22.08 2.08 15.65
N ALA A 75 21.01 2.60 15.04
CA ALA A 75 20.78 3.97 14.60
C ALA A 75 21.99 4.86 14.19
N THR A 76 22.12 5.18 12.90
CA THR A 76 22.50 6.56 12.48
C THR A 76 21.97 6.93 11.08
N ARG A 77 20.90 7.74 11.08
CA ARG A 77 20.56 8.89 10.21
C ARG A 77 21.56 9.32 9.09
N ASN A 78 20.96 9.66 7.94
CA ASN A 78 21.45 10.51 6.83
C ASN A 78 22.66 10.07 5.99
N ALA A 79 22.39 9.68 4.73
CA ALA A 79 23.33 9.84 3.62
C ALA A 79 22.59 10.43 2.41
N GLY A 80 22.72 11.74 2.21
CA GLY A 80 22.19 12.46 1.06
C GLY A 80 22.85 11.96 -0.23
N LYS A 81 22.08 11.25 -1.07
CA LYS A 81 22.51 10.92 -2.43
C LYS A 81 22.33 12.16 -3.31
N LYS A 82 23.45 12.82 -3.62
CA LYS A 82 23.56 13.97 -4.54
C LYS A 82 22.86 13.61 -5.86
N LYS A 83 21.70 14.21 -6.14
CA LYS A 83 20.94 14.00 -7.38
C LYS A 83 21.71 14.67 -8.50
N LYS A 84 22.33 13.88 -9.39
CA LYS A 84 22.97 14.41 -10.59
C LYS A 84 21.86 14.89 -11.53
N ASN A 85 22.01 16.12 -11.99
CA ASN A 85 21.06 16.95 -12.73
C ASN A 85 20.29 16.17 -13.82
N CYS A 86 18.95 16.20 -13.79
CA CYS A 86 18.11 15.69 -14.88
C CYS A 86 17.66 16.89 -15.73
N ARG A 87 18.25 17.03 -16.93
CA ARG A 87 17.89 18.09 -17.88
C ARG A 87 16.72 17.61 -18.72
N ILE A 88 15.53 18.08 -18.38
CA ILE A 88 14.34 17.95 -19.24
C ILE A 88 14.54 18.94 -20.39
N GLN A 89 14.59 18.44 -21.62
CA GLN A 89 14.55 19.24 -22.84
C GLN A 89 13.12 19.62 -23.15
#